data_AF-S7UKW3-F1
#
_entry.id   AF-S7UKW3-F1
#
_cell.length_a   1.000
_cell.length_b   1.000
_cell.length_c   1.000
_cell.angle_alpha   90.00
_cell.angle_beta   90.00
_cell.angle_gamma   90.00
#
_symmetry.space_group_name_H-M   'P 1'
#
loop_
_entity.id
_entity.type
_entity.pdbx_description
1 polymer ?
#
loop_
_entity_poly.entity_id
_entity_poly.type
_entity_poly.pdbx_seq_one_letter_code
_entity_poly.pdbx_strand_id
1 'polypeptide(L)'
;MERQATCRYDPLVEVPLPPGIVIWTQHQYYDGAGWLALPDREKLELKPTRWSDGRLRFLDPIDELPEPFKAVQSGKFDVKCWKRGDCKLGIEGDKTVFLKSPISPDVAVYVHAERLPTFPKSWKPLVFILNQSLAMFRLTENLCLLVVAEKDKTMNISCVDYNGGFACTHPSTNMVVAYGSYVLKNFEKLPSCQAIPKMLTASGDWGFFVQFYPWGFFFIPKSVELTRPQAVLGAVGMGKKVDTIGLVFHPPNMFINVKLDIPAKTTRALQFGKDFQVTAKKTSETDIEVFLVIDGQLAKYNYSFDIRINKPERPKHTDNIHFKCSCDAEEKKKPDPKFKLSACKDSVILLEQGCPSGNPDDQLVSEQLIACFDAEVCLYSTHPPALKLCDAFTDVAIRE
;
A
#
# COMPACT_ATOMS: atom_id res chain seq x y z
N MET A 1 4.13 -16.34 1.42
CA MET A 1 4.53 -15.65 2.68
C MET A 1 5.51 -16.45 3.54
N GLU A 2 5.61 -17.79 3.37
CA GLU A 2 6.70 -18.61 3.98
C GLU A 2 8.12 -18.08 3.71
N ARG A 3 8.31 -17.36 2.59
CA ARG A 3 9.60 -16.79 2.16
C ARG A 3 10.27 -15.87 3.19
N GLN A 4 9.53 -15.14 4.04
CA GLN A 4 10.16 -14.26 5.03
C GLN A 4 10.65 -14.98 6.29
N ALA A 5 10.06 -16.13 6.64
CA ALA A 5 10.43 -16.85 7.85
C ALA A 5 11.82 -17.49 7.75
N THR A 6 12.34 -17.66 6.54
CA THR A 6 13.66 -18.25 6.24
C THR A 6 14.69 -17.21 5.81
N CYS A 7 14.33 -15.93 5.69
CA CYS A 7 15.30 -14.89 5.33
C CYS A 7 16.23 -14.59 6.50
N ARG A 8 17.52 -14.48 6.20
CA ARG A 8 18.46 -13.77 7.08
C ARG A 8 18.18 -12.27 6.96
N TYR A 9 18.29 -11.57 8.07
CA TYR A 9 18.10 -10.13 8.13
C TYR A 9 19.39 -9.47 8.58
N ASP A 10 19.85 -8.47 7.83
CA ASP A 10 20.98 -7.64 8.22
C ASP A 10 20.48 -6.28 8.73
N PRO A 11 21.18 -5.67 9.69
CA PRO A 11 20.89 -4.32 10.14
C PRO A 11 20.87 -3.36 8.96
N LEU A 12 19.89 -2.48 8.96
CA LEU A 12 19.91 -1.34 8.05
C LEU A 12 21.10 -0.44 8.40
N VAL A 13 21.99 -0.19 7.44
CA VAL A 13 23.14 0.71 7.57
C VAL A 13 22.97 1.84 6.59
N GLU A 14 23.17 3.08 7.02
CA GLU A 14 23.00 4.22 6.13
C GLU A 14 23.98 4.18 4.95
N VAL A 15 23.46 4.43 3.75
CA VAL A 15 24.25 4.48 2.51
C VAL A 15 24.00 5.82 1.83
N PRO A 16 25.05 6.57 1.47
CA PRO A 16 24.89 7.84 0.77
C PRO A 16 24.31 7.61 -0.62
N LEU A 17 23.41 8.49 -1.05
CA LEU A 17 22.88 8.48 -2.40
C LEU A 17 23.93 9.04 -3.39
N PRO A 18 23.91 8.59 -4.66
CA PRO A 18 24.74 9.18 -5.72
C PRO A 18 24.50 10.71 -5.82
N PRO A 19 25.54 11.53 -6.04
CA PRO A 19 25.37 12.97 -6.20
C PRO A 19 24.41 13.30 -7.36
N GLY A 20 23.48 14.25 -7.14
CA GLY A 20 22.55 14.72 -8.15
C GLY A 20 21.36 13.79 -8.44
N ILE A 21 21.21 12.67 -7.72
CA ILE A 21 20.07 11.79 -7.88
C ILE A 21 18.74 12.53 -7.68
N VAL A 22 17.79 12.30 -8.59
CA VAL A 22 16.44 12.88 -8.50
C VAL A 22 15.43 11.80 -8.11
N ILE A 23 15.45 10.69 -8.85
CA ILE A 23 14.62 9.50 -8.67
C ILE A 23 15.42 8.27 -9.13
N TRP A 24 15.05 7.08 -8.66
CA TRP A 24 15.69 5.84 -9.10
C TRP A 24 14.76 4.64 -9.10
N THR A 25 15.19 3.60 -9.81
CA THR A 25 14.65 2.24 -9.77
C THR A 25 15.67 1.32 -9.11
N GLN A 26 15.39 0.01 -9.01
CA GLN A 26 16.35 -0.96 -8.49
C GLN A 26 17.67 -1.03 -9.29
N HIS A 27 17.67 -0.58 -10.55
CA HIS A 27 18.80 -0.77 -11.46
C HIS A 27 19.43 0.54 -11.96
N GLN A 28 18.67 1.62 -12.01
CA GLN A 28 19.10 2.88 -12.61
C GLN A 28 18.62 4.08 -11.81
N TYR A 29 19.31 5.21 -11.93
CA TYR A 29 18.87 6.48 -11.38
C TYR A 29 18.88 7.57 -12.43
N TYR A 30 18.00 8.55 -12.25
CA TYR A 30 17.93 9.76 -13.06
C TYR A 30 18.61 10.90 -12.30
N ASP A 31 19.58 11.56 -12.93
CA ASP A 31 20.40 12.63 -12.33
C ASP A 31 19.96 14.05 -12.74
N GLY A 32 18.88 14.16 -13.52
CA GLY A 32 18.43 15.42 -14.12
C GLY A 32 18.80 15.59 -15.58
N ALA A 33 19.75 14.82 -16.11
CA ALA A 33 20.15 14.83 -17.52
C ALA A 33 19.83 13.50 -18.23
N GLY A 34 19.93 12.37 -17.54
CA GLY A 34 19.69 11.05 -18.12
C GLY A 34 19.61 9.93 -17.09
N TRP A 35 19.31 8.72 -17.57
CA TRP A 35 19.35 7.50 -16.75
C TRP A 35 20.76 6.91 -16.75
N LEU A 36 21.26 6.65 -15.55
CA LEU A 36 22.57 6.04 -15.31
C LEU A 36 22.40 4.75 -14.50
N ALA A 37 23.35 3.82 -14.60
CA ALA A 37 23.35 2.60 -13.80
C ALA A 37 23.52 2.95 -12.31
N LEU A 38 22.75 2.30 -11.43
CA LEU A 38 22.81 2.54 -9.99
C LEU A 38 24.08 1.88 -9.40
N PRO A 39 25.04 2.66 -8.87
CA PRO A 39 26.20 2.09 -8.20
C PRO A 39 25.77 1.37 -6.92
N ASP A 40 26.46 0.29 -6.56
CA ASP A 40 26.14 -0.50 -5.36
C ASP A 40 24.64 -0.86 -5.24
N ARG A 41 23.99 -1.27 -6.34
CA ARG A 41 22.54 -1.55 -6.42
C ARG A 41 21.96 -2.28 -5.20
N GLU A 42 22.69 -3.26 -4.66
CA GLU A 42 22.29 -4.10 -3.52
C GLU A 42 22.11 -3.30 -2.22
N LYS A 43 22.72 -2.12 -2.14
CA LYS A 43 22.65 -1.20 -1.02
C LYS A 43 21.52 -0.16 -1.17
N LEU A 44 20.91 -0.03 -2.35
CA LEU A 44 19.89 0.98 -2.63
C LEU A 44 18.56 0.36 -3.08
N GLU A 45 18.53 -0.95 -3.32
CA GLU A 45 17.32 -1.68 -3.63
C GLU A 45 16.34 -1.73 -2.45
N LEU A 46 15.05 -1.75 -2.77
CA LEU A 46 14.01 -2.02 -1.79
C LEU A 46 14.06 -3.48 -1.37
N LYS A 47 14.20 -3.72 -0.07
CA LYS A 47 14.25 -5.05 0.53
C LYS A 47 13.11 -5.22 1.53
N PRO A 48 12.52 -6.43 1.62
CA PRO A 48 11.57 -6.75 2.67
C PRO A 48 12.13 -6.37 4.05
N THR A 49 11.32 -5.77 4.92
CA THR A 49 11.77 -5.28 6.23
C THR A 49 10.85 -5.72 7.35
N ARG A 50 11.28 -5.55 8.60
CA ARG A 50 10.51 -5.83 9.81
C ARG A 50 10.40 -4.59 10.68
N TRP A 51 9.22 -4.44 11.26
CA TRP A 51 8.96 -3.41 12.26
C TRP A 51 9.82 -3.63 13.50
N SER A 52 10.43 -2.55 14.01
CA SER A 52 11.29 -2.57 15.19
C SER A 52 10.54 -2.97 16.46
N ASP A 53 9.27 -2.64 16.56
CA ASP A 53 8.36 -3.05 17.65
C ASP A 53 7.67 -4.41 17.41
N GLY A 54 8.00 -5.05 16.29
CA GLY A 54 7.45 -6.33 15.89
C GLY A 54 5.93 -6.33 15.69
N ARG A 55 5.27 -5.21 15.36
CA ARG A 55 3.80 -5.17 15.23
C ARG A 55 3.19 -6.09 14.16
N LEU A 56 3.98 -6.57 13.19
CA LEU A 56 3.59 -7.54 12.17
C LEU A 56 4.20 -8.91 12.49
N ARG A 57 3.38 -9.94 12.73
CA ARG A 57 3.81 -11.22 13.30
C ARG A 57 3.10 -12.41 12.65
N PHE A 58 3.87 -13.41 12.25
CA PHE A 58 3.34 -14.75 12.00
C PHE A 58 3.29 -15.52 13.32
N LEU A 59 2.13 -16.05 13.69
CA LEU A 59 1.97 -16.82 14.92
C LEU A 59 2.38 -18.28 14.68
N ASP A 60 3.18 -18.82 15.60
CA ASP A 60 3.62 -20.21 15.54
C ASP A 60 2.61 -21.12 16.26
N PRO A 61 2.32 -22.31 15.73
CA PRO A 61 1.43 -23.26 16.40
C PRO A 61 2.03 -23.71 17.73
N ILE A 62 1.17 -23.88 18.73
CA ILE A 62 1.53 -24.37 20.07
C ILE A 62 0.55 -25.46 20.50
N ASP A 63 1.05 -26.44 21.24
CA ASP A 63 0.23 -27.55 21.75
C ASP A 63 -0.48 -27.20 23.06
N GLU A 64 0.05 -26.21 23.80
CA GLU A 64 -0.49 -25.79 25.08
C GLU A 64 -1.55 -24.69 24.95
N LEU A 65 -2.67 -24.83 25.66
CA LEU A 65 -3.69 -23.80 25.75
C LEU A 65 -3.17 -22.62 26.60
N PRO A 66 -3.11 -21.40 26.04
CA PRO A 66 -2.70 -20.22 26.80
C PRO A 66 -3.59 -19.94 28.02
N GLU A 67 -2.98 -19.56 29.14
CA GLU A 67 -3.69 -19.21 30.38
C GLU A 67 -4.90 -18.27 30.19
N PRO A 68 -4.82 -17.18 29.38
CA PRO A 68 -5.97 -16.31 29.18
C PRO A 68 -7.18 -17.01 28.55
N PHE A 69 -6.97 -18.07 27.77
CA PHE A 69 -8.05 -18.77 27.08
C PHE A 69 -8.76 -19.79 27.99
N LYS A 70 -8.11 -20.26 29.07
CA LYS A 70 -8.72 -21.18 30.04
C LYS A 70 -9.99 -20.61 30.68
N ALA A 71 -10.07 -19.29 30.82
CA ALA A 71 -11.21 -18.59 31.40
C ALA A 71 -12.43 -18.47 30.47
N VAL A 72 -12.25 -18.63 29.15
CA VAL A 72 -13.30 -18.38 28.15
C VAL A 72 -13.63 -19.59 27.28
N GLN A 73 -12.79 -20.63 27.27
CA GLN A 73 -13.08 -21.85 26.54
C GLN A 73 -14.30 -22.58 27.09
N SER A 74 -15.03 -23.27 26.22
CA SER A 74 -16.18 -24.07 26.65
C SER A 74 -15.79 -25.42 27.26
N GLY A 75 -14.60 -25.93 26.90
CA GLY A 75 -14.10 -27.24 27.33
C GLY A 75 -14.76 -28.44 26.62
N LYS A 76 -15.64 -28.18 25.64
CA LYS A 76 -16.36 -29.23 24.89
C LYS A 76 -15.58 -29.76 23.69
N PHE A 77 -14.61 -28.99 23.20
CA PHE A 77 -13.80 -29.32 22.03
C PHE A 77 -12.35 -28.94 22.27
N ASP A 78 -11.44 -29.56 21.53
CA ASP A 78 -10.04 -29.17 21.53
C ASP A 78 -9.85 -27.77 20.94
N VAL A 79 -8.86 -27.04 21.45
CA VAL A 79 -8.53 -25.69 21.00
C VAL A 79 -7.18 -25.71 20.28
N LYS A 80 -7.20 -25.43 18.97
CA LYS A 80 -5.97 -25.23 18.20
C LYS A 80 -5.42 -23.85 18.50
N CYS A 81 -4.16 -23.75 18.91
CA CYS A 81 -3.57 -22.50 19.39
C CYS A 81 -2.34 -22.07 18.60
N TRP A 82 -2.18 -20.75 18.45
CA TRP A 82 -0.99 -20.12 17.90
C TRP A 82 -0.55 -18.94 18.77
N LYS A 83 0.76 -18.68 18.84
CA LYS A 83 1.32 -17.60 19.65
C LYS A 83 2.58 -17.00 19.02
N ARG A 84 2.78 -15.70 19.23
CA ARG A 84 4.09 -15.05 19.10
C ARG A 84 4.15 -13.79 19.96
N GLY A 85 5.09 -13.76 20.90
CA GLY A 85 5.17 -12.71 21.91
C GLY A 85 3.90 -12.66 22.77
N ASP A 86 3.29 -11.48 22.86
CA ASP A 86 2.05 -11.25 23.59
C ASP A 86 0.78 -11.57 22.77
N CYS A 87 0.88 -11.74 21.45
CA CYS A 87 -0.24 -12.11 20.58
C CYS A 87 -0.56 -13.60 20.67
N LYS A 88 -1.84 -13.93 20.79
CA LYS A 88 -2.35 -15.32 20.88
C LYS A 88 -3.64 -15.44 20.09
N LEU A 89 -3.80 -16.61 19.46
CA LEU A 89 -4.98 -17.00 18.71
C LEU A 89 -5.37 -18.43 19.12
N GLY A 90 -6.64 -18.68 19.38
CA GLY A 90 -7.19 -20.00 19.65
C GLY A 90 -8.43 -20.26 18.81
N ILE A 91 -8.64 -21.48 18.34
CA ILE A 91 -9.85 -21.89 17.63
C ILE A 91 -10.40 -23.17 18.27
N GLU A 92 -11.59 -23.06 18.87
CA GLU A 92 -12.34 -24.16 19.49
C GLU A 92 -13.49 -24.62 18.58
N GLY A 93 -13.60 -25.94 18.39
CA GLY A 93 -14.73 -26.56 17.67
C GLY A 93 -14.92 -26.07 16.23
N ASP A 94 -13.83 -25.63 15.58
CA ASP A 94 -13.77 -25.06 14.23
C ASP A 94 -14.68 -23.83 13.98
N LYS A 95 -15.14 -23.13 15.04
CA LYS A 95 -15.99 -21.93 14.89
C LYS A 95 -15.66 -20.80 15.85
N THR A 96 -15.35 -21.12 17.10
CA THR A 96 -15.12 -20.12 18.14
C THR A 96 -13.66 -19.72 18.13
N VAL A 97 -13.39 -18.44 17.90
CA VAL A 97 -12.06 -17.85 17.80
C VAL A 97 -11.79 -17.00 19.02
N PHE A 98 -10.67 -17.25 19.70
CA PHE A 98 -10.15 -16.48 20.82
C PHE A 98 -8.97 -15.64 20.37
N LEU A 99 -9.00 -14.34 20.64
CA LEU A 99 -7.98 -13.39 20.20
C LEU A 99 -7.40 -12.64 21.40
N LYS A 100 -6.08 -12.54 21.49
CA LYS A 100 -5.39 -11.67 22.44
C LYS A 100 -4.26 -10.92 21.73
N SER A 101 -4.19 -9.61 21.94
CA SER A 101 -3.14 -8.73 21.41
C SER A 101 -2.81 -7.63 22.43
N PRO A 102 -1.73 -6.85 22.24
CA PRO A 102 -1.39 -5.72 23.11
C PRO A 102 -2.50 -4.68 23.27
N ILE A 103 -3.32 -4.49 22.23
CA ILE A 103 -4.39 -3.50 22.24
C ILE A 103 -5.66 -4.01 22.90
N SER A 104 -5.77 -5.33 23.14
CA SER A 104 -6.96 -5.91 23.74
C SER A 104 -6.75 -6.08 25.26
N PRO A 105 -7.57 -5.44 26.11
CA PRO A 105 -7.46 -5.56 27.57
C PRO A 105 -7.78 -6.99 28.01
N ASP A 106 -8.76 -7.62 27.36
CA ASP A 106 -9.24 -8.97 27.63
C ASP A 106 -9.07 -9.88 26.39
N VAL A 107 -9.53 -11.13 26.50
CA VAL A 107 -9.63 -12.05 25.36
C VAL A 107 -10.89 -11.71 24.58
N ALA A 108 -10.72 -11.39 23.30
CA ALA A 108 -11.83 -11.12 22.41
C ALA A 108 -12.32 -12.46 21.82
N VAL A 109 -13.62 -12.72 21.88
CA VAL A 109 -14.25 -13.96 21.42
C VAL A 109 -15.10 -13.68 20.20
N TYR A 110 -14.86 -14.39 19.11
CA TYR A 110 -15.63 -14.30 17.87
C TYR A 110 -16.15 -15.68 17.49
N VAL A 111 -17.44 -15.80 17.21
CA VAL A 111 -18.04 -17.05 16.71
C VAL A 111 -18.32 -16.88 15.23
N HIS A 112 -17.62 -17.65 14.40
CA HIS A 112 -17.86 -17.62 12.96
C HIS A 112 -19.16 -18.35 12.62
N ALA A 113 -19.91 -17.82 11.65
CA ALA A 113 -21.19 -18.39 11.23
C ALA A 113 -21.00 -19.81 10.65
N GLU A 114 -19.94 -20.00 9.87
CA GLU A 114 -19.60 -21.24 9.20
C GLU A 114 -18.42 -21.95 9.89
N ARG A 115 -18.24 -23.24 9.57
CA ARG A 115 -17.07 -23.98 10.05
C ARG A 115 -15.83 -23.45 9.32
N LEU A 116 -14.81 -23.10 10.09
CA LEU A 116 -13.49 -22.75 9.59
C LEU A 116 -12.83 -23.99 8.97
N PRO A 117 -11.97 -23.81 7.95
CA PRO A 117 -11.26 -24.93 7.34
C PRO A 117 -10.31 -25.59 8.34
N THR A 118 -9.92 -26.82 8.04
CA THR A 118 -8.84 -27.47 8.78
C THR A 118 -7.51 -26.80 8.44
N PHE A 119 -6.80 -26.32 9.45
CA PHE A 119 -5.49 -25.69 9.29
C PHE A 119 -4.39 -26.74 9.22
N PRO A 120 -3.54 -26.75 8.17
CA PRO A 120 -2.36 -27.59 8.14
C PRO A 120 -1.37 -27.12 9.22
N LYS A 121 -0.51 -28.03 9.70
CA LYS A 121 0.51 -27.70 10.72
C LYS A 121 1.47 -26.58 10.28
N SER A 122 1.68 -26.41 8.99
CA SER A 122 2.51 -25.35 8.41
C SER A 122 1.80 -23.98 8.38
N TRP A 123 0.49 -23.91 8.58
CA TRP A 123 -0.23 -22.65 8.51
C TRP A 123 0.12 -21.75 9.71
N LYS A 124 0.51 -20.51 9.39
CA LYS A 124 0.85 -19.48 10.37
C LYS A 124 -0.05 -18.26 10.17
N PRO A 125 -1.08 -18.08 11.03
CA PRO A 125 -1.91 -16.89 11.04
C PRO A 125 -1.06 -15.63 11.19
N LEU A 126 -1.42 -14.56 10.49
CA LEU A 126 -0.73 -13.28 10.54
C LEU A 126 -1.49 -12.33 11.46
N VAL A 127 -0.77 -11.65 12.34
CA VAL A 127 -1.28 -10.55 13.15
C VAL A 127 -0.56 -9.27 12.78
N PHE A 128 -1.32 -8.21 12.48
CA PHE A 128 -0.79 -6.87 12.29
C PHE A 128 -1.47 -5.92 13.27
N ILE A 129 -0.72 -5.47 14.28
CA ILE A 129 -1.16 -4.39 15.17
C ILE A 129 -0.98 -3.08 14.41
N LEU A 130 -2.06 -2.56 13.84
CA LEU A 130 -2.01 -1.40 12.95
C LEU A 130 -1.73 -0.13 13.77
N ASN A 131 -2.42 0.06 14.88
CA ASN A 131 -2.11 1.07 15.89
C ASN A 131 -2.72 0.65 17.23
N GLN A 132 -2.76 1.57 18.20
CA GLN A 132 -3.37 1.37 19.52
C GLN A 132 -4.87 1.03 19.52
N SER A 133 -5.58 1.28 18.43
CA SER A 133 -7.04 1.10 18.32
C SER A 133 -7.45 -0.03 17.37
N LEU A 134 -6.55 -0.54 16.55
CA LEU A 134 -6.89 -1.53 15.53
C LEU A 134 -5.80 -2.58 15.36
N ALA A 135 -6.22 -3.85 15.37
CA ALA A 135 -5.40 -4.98 14.98
C ALA A 135 -6.12 -5.84 13.93
N MET A 136 -5.33 -6.46 13.07
CA MET A 136 -5.78 -7.34 12.01
C MET A 136 -5.27 -8.76 12.29
N PHE A 137 -6.14 -9.76 12.19
CA PHE A 137 -5.81 -11.18 12.30
C PHE A 137 -6.21 -11.88 11.01
N ARG A 138 -5.25 -12.21 10.15
CA ARG A 138 -5.50 -13.05 8.98
C ARG A 138 -5.51 -14.51 9.42
N LEU A 139 -6.69 -15.10 9.40
CA LEU A 139 -6.91 -16.49 9.83
C LEU A 139 -6.68 -17.47 8.69
N THR A 140 -7.17 -17.18 7.49
CA THR A 140 -7.00 -18.04 6.29
C THR A 140 -6.51 -17.21 5.11
N GLU A 141 -6.43 -17.78 3.92
CA GLU A 141 -6.11 -17.02 2.71
C GLU A 141 -7.13 -15.91 2.42
N ASN A 142 -8.40 -16.13 2.76
CA ASN A 142 -9.51 -15.21 2.46
C ASN A 142 -10.19 -14.64 3.70
N LEU A 143 -9.89 -15.12 4.91
CA LEU A 143 -10.58 -14.71 6.13
C LEU A 143 -9.69 -13.84 7.01
N CYS A 144 -10.18 -12.64 7.31
CA CYS A 144 -9.52 -11.70 8.20
C CYS A 144 -10.48 -11.19 9.27
N LEU A 145 -10.01 -11.11 10.52
CA LEU A 145 -10.71 -10.49 11.63
C LEU A 145 -10.05 -9.16 11.98
N LEU A 146 -10.85 -8.10 11.99
CA LEU A 146 -10.45 -6.78 12.45
C LEU A 146 -10.94 -6.57 13.87
N VAL A 147 -9.99 -6.33 14.77
CA VAL A 147 -10.20 -6.15 16.20
C VAL A 147 -10.02 -4.68 16.52
N VAL A 148 -11.13 -4.00 16.82
CA VAL A 148 -11.17 -2.59 17.21
C VAL A 148 -11.21 -2.50 18.73
N ALA A 149 -10.24 -1.78 19.30
CA ALA A 149 -10.22 -1.39 20.70
C ALA A 149 -10.73 0.05 20.83
N GLU A 150 -11.90 0.22 21.45
CA GLU A 150 -12.48 1.54 21.70
C GLU A 150 -11.86 2.21 22.94
N LYS A 151 -12.10 3.51 23.09
CA LYS A 151 -11.51 4.30 24.20
C LYS A 151 -11.95 3.84 25.58
N ASP A 152 -13.16 3.29 25.68
CA ASP A 152 -13.71 2.72 26.91
C ASP A 152 -13.26 1.28 27.15
N LYS A 153 -12.28 0.79 26.36
CA LYS A 153 -11.73 -0.56 26.41
C LYS A 153 -12.69 -1.65 25.95
N THR A 154 -13.84 -1.28 25.36
CA THR A 154 -14.68 -2.26 24.66
C THR A 154 -14.01 -2.72 23.37
N MET A 155 -14.28 -3.98 23.00
CA MET A 155 -13.69 -4.63 21.84
C MET A 155 -14.78 -4.99 20.83
N ASN A 156 -14.60 -4.56 19.59
CA ASN A 156 -15.47 -4.92 18.48
C ASN A 156 -14.68 -5.75 17.46
N ILE A 157 -15.26 -6.88 17.02
CA ILE A 157 -14.63 -7.76 16.03
C ILE A 157 -15.48 -7.74 14.76
N SER A 158 -14.85 -7.43 13.63
CA SER A 158 -15.47 -7.49 12.31
C SER A 158 -14.77 -8.53 11.45
N CYS A 159 -15.55 -9.39 10.82
CA CYS A 159 -15.05 -10.37 9.86
C CYS A 159 -15.11 -9.79 8.45
N VAL A 160 -14.00 -9.85 7.72
CA VAL A 160 -13.88 -9.33 6.36
C VAL A 160 -13.16 -10.34 5.46
N ASP A 161 -13.44 -10.26 4.16
CA ASP A 161 -12.61 -10.93 3.16
C ASP A 161 -11.22 -10.27 3.16
N TYR A 162 -10.17 -11.09 3.29
CA TYR A 162 -8.78 -10.62 3.22
C TYR A 162 -8.47 -9.96 1.87
N ASN A 163 -9.09 -10.45 0.79
CA ASN A 163 -8.97 -9.88 -0.55
C ASN A 163 -9.99 -8.74 -0.79
N GLY A 164 -10.82 -8.39 0.19
CA GLY A 164 -11.81 -7.32 0.08
C GLY A 164 -11.23 -5.91 0.17
N GLY A 165 -9.91 -5.76 0.32
CA GLY A 165 -9.26 -4.47 0.53
C GLY A 165 -7.91 -4.61 1.21
N PHE A 166 -7.50 -3.57 1.94
CA PHE A 166 -6.34 -3.63 2.83
C PHE A 166 -6.43 -2.58 3.94
N ALA A 167 -5.63 -2.78 4.99
CA ALA A 167 -5.29 -1.73 5.94
C ALA A 167 -3.78 -1.77 6.22
N CYS A 168 -3.17 -0.59 6.34
CA CYS A 168 -1.75 -0.47 6.61
C CYS A 168 -1.45 0.74 7.48
N THR A 169 -0.27 0.74 8.09
CA THR A 169 0.18 1.78 8.99
C THR A 169 1.32 2.56 8.39
N HIS A 170 1.24 3.89 8.50
CA HIS A 170 2.34 4.77 8.16
C HIS A 170 3.50 4.59 9.15
N PRO A 171 4.72 4.28 8.68
CA PRO A 171 5.87 4.01 9.54
C PRO A 171 6.19 5.13 10.54
N SER A 172 6.25 6.39 10.09
CA SER A 172 6.62 7.50 10.98
C SER A 172 5.49 8.09 11.83
N THR A 173 4.23 8.04 11.38
CA THR A 173 3.12 8.77 12.04
C THR A 173 2.15 7.84 12.79
N ASN A 174 2.28 6.52 12.60
CA ASN A 174 1.32 5.52 13.09
C ASN A 174 -0.13 5.74 12.62
N MET A 175 -0.34 6.57 11.60
CA MET A 175 -1.64 6.73 10.96
C MET A 175 -1.99 5.45 10.22
N VAL A 176 -3.18 4.92 10.48
CA VAL A 176 -3.72 3.76 9.79
C VAL A 176 -4.60 4.23 8.65
N VAL A 177 -4.37 3.67 7.47
CA VAL A 177 -5.21 3.89 6.30
C VAL A 177 -5.85 2.57 5.89
N ALA A 178 -7.11 2.62 5.47
CA ALA A 178 -7.85 1.43 5.05
C ALA A 178 -8.61 1.67 3.75
N TYR A 179 -8.76 0.61 2.97
CA TYR A 179 -9.47 0.58 1.69
C TYR A 179 -10.41 -0.64 1.62
N GLY A 180 -11.52 -0.50 0.89
CA GLY A 180 -12.46 -1.60 0.67
C GLY A 180 -13.15 -2.08 1.95
N SER A 181 -13.30 -3.39 2.11
CA SER A 181 -13.95 -4.04 3.25
C SER A 181 -13.29 -3.73 4.61
N TYR A 182 -12.06 -3.22 4.61
CA TYR A 182 -11.34 -2.85 5.82
C TYR A 182 -11.80 -1.51 6.42
N VAL A 183 -12.57 -0.71 5.67
CA VAL A 183 -13.17 0.53 6.17
C VAL A 183 -14.43 0.17 6.97
N LEU A 184 -14.22 -0.14 8.26
CA LEU A 184 -15.30 -0.47 9.18
C LEU A 184 -16.26 0.70 9.44
N LYS A 185 -17.45 0.39 9.97
CA LYS A 185 -18.35 1.42 10.48
C LYS A 185 -17.63 2.25 11.54
N ASN A 186 -17.70 3.58 11.43
CA ASN A 186 -17.00 4.54 12.31
C ASN A 186 -15.46 4.48 12.24
N PHE A 187 -14.85 3.86 11.23
CA PHE A 187 -13.38 3.77 11.10
C PHE A 187 -12.66 5.12 11.28
N GLU A 188 -13.18 6.18 10.65
CA GLU A 188 -12.59 7.52 10.70
C GLU A 188 -12.82 8.26 12.03
N LYS A 189 -13.62 7.69 12.95
CA LYS A 189 -13.76 8.19 14.32
C LYS A 189 -12.69 7.59 15.24
N LEU A 190 -12.00 6.53 14.80
CA LEU A 190 -10.90 5.96 15.55
C LEU A 190 -9.68 6.90 15.50
N PRO A 191 -8.91 7.01 16.60
CA PRO A 191 -7.70 7.81 16.62
C PRO A 191 -6.72 7.42 15.50
N SER A 192 -6.24 8.42 14.75
CA SER A 192 -5.23 8.25 13.71
C SER A 192 -5.62 7.24 12.61
N CYS A 193 -6.90 7.20 12.24
CA CYS A 193 -7.43 6.31 11.19
C CYS A 193 -8.08 7.12 10.06
N GLN A 194 -7.76 6.81 8.81
CA GLN A 194 -8.29 7.51 7.63
C GLN A 194 -8.74 6.51 6.54
N ALA A 195 -9.96 6.66 6.04
CA ALA A 195 -10.42 5.85 4.92
C ALA A 195 -9.88 6.39 3.59
N ILE A 196 -9.43 5.48 2.73
CA ILE A 196 -8.97 5.79 1.37
C ILE A 196 -10.19 5.84 0.44
N PRO A 197 -10.37 6.91 -0.35
CA PRO A 197 -11.43 6.99 -1.36
C PRO A 197 -11.37 5.82 -2.36
N LYS A 198 -12.54 5.37 -2.82
CA LYS A 198 -12.63 4.27 -3.80
C LYS A 198 -11.94 4.66 -5.11
N MET A 199 -11.01 3.81 -5.56
CA MET A 199 -10.33 3.94 -6.85
C MET A 199 -10.85 2.86 -7.81
N LEU A 200 -10.85 3.15 -9.11
CA LEU A 200 -11.15 2.14 -10.11
C LEU A 200 -9.84 1.42 -10.44
N THR A 201 -9.77 0.13 -10.16
CA THR A 201 -8.60 -0.72 -10.38
C THR A 201 -9.04 -2.02 -11.07
N ALA A 202 -8.17 -2.55 -11.92
CA ALA A 202 -8.35 -3.84 -12.57
C ALA A 202 -7.76 -5.00 -11.76
N SER A 203 -6.97 -4.73 -10.73
CA SER A 203 -6.30 -5.73 -9.88
C SER A 203 -7.11 -6.14 -8.63
N GLY A 204 -8.40 -5.80 -8.57
CA GLY A 204 -9.25 -6.04 -7.39
C GLY A 204 -8.97 -5.06 -6.25
N ASP A 205 -9.76 -5.14 -5.17
CA ASP A 205 -9.70 -4.17 -4.07
C ASP A 205 -8.41 -4.28 -3.22
N TRP A 206 -7.65 -5.37 -3.35
CA TRP A 206 -6.37 -5.60 -2.67
C TRP A 206 -5.13 -5.24 -3.50
N GLY A 207 -5.28 -5.02 -4.81
CA GLY A 207 -4.17 -4.90 -5.76
C GLY A 207 -3.49 -3.53 -5.77
N PHE A 208 -2.85 -3.15 -4.67
CA PHE A 208 -2.20 -1.85 -4.51
C PHE A 208 -0.77 -1.95 -3.97
N PHE A 209 0.07 -1.04 -4.42
CA PHE A 209 1.24 -0.58 -3.69
C PHE A 209 0.91 0.71 -2.92
N VAL A 210 1.53 0.88 -1.76
CA VAL A 210 1.46 2.12 -0.97
C VAL A 210 2.87 2.59 -0.67
N GLN A 211 3.25 3.72 -1.25
CA GLN A 211 4.51 4.39 -0.91
C GLN A 211 4.27 5.35 0.26
N PHE A 212 5.15 5.32 1.26
CA PHE A 212 5.10 6.20 2.43
C PHE A 212 6.22 7.23 2.38
N TYR A 213 5.88 8.47 2.71
CA TYR A 213 6.79 9.60 2.77
C TYR A 213 6.64 10.29 4.13
N PRO A 214 7.64 11.01 4.66
CA PRO A 214 7.49 11.73 5.93
C PRO A 214 6.26 12.65 5.99
N TRP A 215 5.82 13.13 4.82
CA TRP A 215 4.71 14.05 4.65
C TRP A 215 3.39 13.39 4.21
N GLY A 216 3.34 12.11 3.84
CA GLY A 216 2.11 11.51 3.30
C GLY A 216 2.26 10.15 2.63
N PHE A 217 1.29 9.83 1.77
CA PHE A 217 1.11 8.52 1.14
C PHE A 217 0.92 8.67 -0.37
N PHE A 218 1.29 7.64 -1.12
CA PHE A 218 0.90 7.47 -2.51
C PHE A 218 0.36 6.06 -2.73
N PHE A 219 -0.94 5.97 -2.98
CA PHE A 219 -1.65 4.72 -3.30
C PHE A 219 -1.61 4.48 -4.80
N ILE A 220 -1.10 3.33 -5.21
CA ILE A 220 -0.82 3.02 -6.60
C ILE A 220 -1.45 1.67 -6.94
N PRO A 221 -2.48 1.62 -7.80
CA PRO A 221 -3.03 0.34 -8.28
C PRO A 221 -1.96 -0.45 -9.06
N LYS A 222 -1.84 -1.76 -8.80
CA LYS A 222 -0.93 -2.64 -9.53
C LYS A 222 -1.33 -2.80 -11.01
N SER A 223 -2.63 -2.73 -11.29
CA SER A 223 -3.18 -2.75 -12.64
C SER A 223 -4.37 -1.79 -12.80
N VAL A 224 -4.42 -1.10 -13.94
CA VAL A 224 -5.51 -0.19 -14.32
C VAL A 224 -5.91 -0.46 -15.76
N GLU A 225 -7.21 -0.60 -16.00
CA GLU A 225 -7.77 -0.64 -17.35
C GLU A 225 -8.26 0.76 -17.73
N LEU A 226 -7.37 1.54 -18.35
CA LEU A 226 -7.69 2.87 -18.81
C LEU A 226 -8.77 2.81 -19.88
N THR A 227 -9.83 3.58 -19.72
CA THR A 227 -10.95 3.60 -20.65
C THR A 227 -11.51 5.02 -20.76
N ARG A 228 -11.63 5.51 -21.99
CA ARG A 228 -12.34 6.76 -22.29
C ARG A 228 -13.51 6.50 -23.26
N PRO A 229 -14.74 6.28 -22.74
CA PRO A 229 -15.90 5.96 -23.57
C PRO A 229 -16.33 7.16 -24.42
N GLN A 230 -17.02 6.89 -25.53
CA GLN A 230 -17.57 7.90 -26.43
C GLN A 230 -18.98 8.30 -26.00
N ALA A 231 -19.32 9.59 -26.02
CA ALA A 231 -20.72 10.02 -26.07
C ALA A 231 -21.26 9.74 -27.50
N VAL A 232 -22.25 8.86 -27.63
CA VAL A 232 -22.89 8.57 -28.92
C VAL A 232 -24.21 9.34 -28.97
N LEU A 233 -24.32 10.32 -29.88
CA LEU A 233 -25.56 10.99 -30.32
C LEU A 233 -26.78 10.83 -29.38
N GLY A 234 -26.85 11.64 -28.32
CA GLY A 234 -28.00 11.72 -27.41
C GLY A 234 -28.09 10.61 -26.34
N ALA A 235 -27.34 9.50 -26.48
CA ALA A 235 -27.15 8.52 -25.42
C ALA A 235 -25.83 8.81 -24.70
N VAL A 236 -25.90 9.11 -23.40
CA VAL A 236 -24.73 9.18 -22.53
C VAL A 236 -23.97 7.87 -22.70
N GLY A 237 -22.75 7.93 -23.23
CA GLY A 237 -21.94 6.76 -23.57
C GLY A 237 -21.93 5.77 -22.42
N MET A 238 -22.40 4.54 -22.67
CA MET A 238 -22.35 3.48 -21.67
C MET A 238 -20.89 3.11 -21.39
N GLY A 239 -20.37 3.58 -20.26
CA GLY A 239 -19.03 3.28 -19.76
C GLY A 239 -18.56 4.35 -18.79
N LYS A 240 -17.83 3.97 -17.74
CA LYS A 240 -17.21 4.92 -16.80
C LYS A 240 -15.80 5.26 -17.28
N LYS A 241 -15.44 6.54 -17.32
CA LYS A 241 -14.05 6.95 -17.61
C LYS A 241 -13.14 6.42 -16.50
N VAL A 242 -12.07 5.72 -16.89
CA VAL A 242 -11.00 5.26 -16.00
C VAL A 242 -9.71 5.89 -16.49
N ASP A 243 -9.18 6.82 -15.71
CA ASP A 243 -8.00 7.61 -16.06
C ASP A 243 -7.03 7.81 -14.89
N THR A 244 -7.35 7.33 -13.70
CA THR A 244 -6.57 7.54 -12.49
C THR A 244 -5.58 6.39 -12.30
N ILE A 245 -4.30 6.73 -12.25
CA ILE A 245 -3.19 5.76 -12.09
C ILE A 245 -2.56 5.80 -10.70
N GLY A 246 -3.06 6.67 -9.81
CA GLY A 246 -2.60 6.76 -8.44
C GLY A 246 -3.32 7.85 -7.65
N LEU A 247 -3.17 7.83 -6.33
CA LEU A 247 -3.76 8.79 -5.40
C LEU A 247 -2.73 9.20 -4.36
N VAL A 248 -2.36 10.47 -4.34
CA VAL A 248 -1.56 11.04 -3.25
C VAL A 248 -2.50 11.45 -2.13
N PHE A 249 -2.16 11.09 -0.89
CA PHE A 249 -2.82 11.59 0.30
C PHE A 249 -1.79 12.37 1.13
N HIS A 250 -2.03 13.66 1.26
CA HIS A 250 -1.27 14.56 2.13
C HIS A 250 -2.15 14.89 3.33
N PRO A 251 -1.93 14.25 4.49
CA PRO A 251 -2.75 14.46 5.67
C PRO A 251 -2.82 15.94 6.10
N PRO A 252 -3.89 16.36 6.79
CA PRO A 252 -4.99 15.53 7.27
C PRO A 252 -6.09 15.22 6.24
N ASN A 253 -6.31 16.08 5.23
CA ASN A 253 -7.58 16.08 4.49
C ASN A 253 -7.43 16.19 2.97
N MET A 254 -6.21 16.21 2.42
CA MET A 254 -6.01 16.47 0.99
C MET A 254 -5.69 15.20 0.20
N PHE A 255 -6.55 14.92 -0.78
CA PHE A 255 -6.41 13.81 -1.73
C PHE A 255 -6.17 14.34 -3.14
N ILE A 256 -5.16 13.86 -3.84
CA ILE A 256 -4.79 14.33 -5.18
C ILE A 256 -4.76 13.13 -6.12
N ASN A 257 -5.72 13.07 -7.05
CA ASN A 257 -5.76 12.01 -8.05
C ASN A 257 -4.73 12.27 -9.14
N VAL A 258 -3.89 11.29 -9.42
CA VAL A 258 -2.92 11.33 -10.52
C VAL A 258 -3.53 10.68 -11.74
N LYS A 259 -3.81 11.48 -12.77
CA LYS A 259 -4.59 11.07 -13.95
C LYS A 259 -3.82 11.15 -15.25
N LEU A 260 -4.20 10.30 -16.20
CA LEU A 260 -3.79 10.34 -17.59
C LEU A 260 -4.93 10.88 -18.45
N ASP A 261 -4.71 12.02 -19.10
CA ASP A 261 -5.63 12.52 -20.12
C ASP A 261 -5.43 11.75 -21.42
N ILE A 262 -6.03 10.56 -21.49
CA ILE A 262 -5.93 9.67 -22.65
C ILE A 262 -6.80 10.15 -23.84
N PRO A 263 -6.40 9.86 -25.09
CA PRO A 263 -7.21 10.19 -26.27
C PRO A 263 -8.57 9.50 -26.27
N ALA A 264 -9.56 10.10 -26.95
CA ALA A 264 -10.88 9.48 -27.13
C ALA A 264 -10.78 8.13 -27.87
N LYS A 265 -11.70 7.20 -27.56
CA LYS A 265 -11.75 5.84 -28.12
C LYS A 265 -10.50 5.01 -27.84
N THR A 266 -9.88 5.23 -26.68
CA THR A 266 -8.72 4.46 -26.26
C THR A 266 -9.10 3.62 -25.04
N THR A 267 -8.79 2.33 -25.12
CA THR A 267 -8.75 1.43 -23.98
C THR A 267 -7.36 0.81 -23.93
N ARG A 268 -6.76 0.75 -22.74
CA ARG A 268 -5.46 0.10 -22.53
C ARG A 268 -5.34 -0.38 -21.10
N ALA A 269 -4.94 -1.64 -20.92
CA ALA A 269 -4.51 -2.14 -19.64
C ALA A 269 -3.06 -1.70 -19.38
N LEU A 270 -2.81 -1.13 -18.20
CA LEU A 270 -1.48 -0.79 -17.73
C LEU A 270 -1.16 -1.62 -16.48
N GLN A 271 0.02 -2.22 -16.46
CA GLN A 271 0.59 -2.89 -15.30
C GLN A 271 1.72 -2.03 -14.70
N PHE A 272 1.70 -1.85 -13.38
CA PHE A 272 2.75 -1.14 -12.66
C PHE A 272 4.11 -1.86 -12.81
N GLY A 273 5.20 -1.10 -12.89
CA GLY A 273 6.57 -1.61 -13.10
C GLY A 273 6.87 -1.86 -14.58
N LYS A 274 5.94 -2.51 -15.28
CA LYS A 274 6.04 -2.85 -16.70
C LYS A 274 5.69 -1.69 -17.63
N ASP A 275 4.47 -1.16 -17.51
CA ASP A 275 3.94 -0.14 -18.42
C ASP A 275 4.08 1.27 -17.86
N PHE A 276 3.98 1.41 -16.54
CA PHE A 276 4.13 2.69 -15.86
C PHE A 276 4.75 2.54 -14.46
N GLN A 277 5.42 3.59 -14.01
CA GLN A 277 5.89 3.74 -12.63
C GLN A 277 5.69 5.18 -12.18
N VAL A 278 5.43 5.36 -10.89
CA VAL A 278 5.16 6.69 -10.31
C VAL A 278 5.88 6.84 -8.97
N THR A 279 6.26 8.07 -8.64
CA THR A 279 6.71 8.46 -7.30
C THR A 279 6.41 9.93 -7.07
N ALA A 280 6.51 10.39 -5.83
CA ALA A 280 6.36 11.79 -5.48
C ALA A 280 7.54 12.30 -4.64
N LYS A 281 7.69 13.62 -4.60
CA LYS A 281 8.61 14.35 -3.74
C LYS A 281 7.96 15.66 -3.34
N LYS A 282 8.02 16.01 -2.06
CA LYS A 282 7.56 17.32 -1.58
C LYS A 282 8.73 18.30 -1.60
N THR A 283 8.56 19.46 -2.24
CA THR A 283 9.62 20.45 -2.43
C THR A 283 9.48 21.66 -1.51
N SER A 284 8.30 21.92 -0.99
CA SER A 284 8.03 22.97 0.00
C SER A 284 6.90 22.55 0.96
N GLU A 285 6.34 23.46 1.76
CA GLU A 285 5.15 23.16 2.56
C GLU A 285 3.91 22.88 1.69
N THR A 286 3.83 23.50 0.51
CA THR A 286 2.65 23.54 -0.37
C THR A 286 2.87 22.90 -1.74
N ASP A 287 4.09 22.48 -2.05
CA ASP A 287 4.45 22.00 -3.38
C ASP A 287 4.85 20.52 -3.36
N ILE A 288 4.24 19.76 -4.29
CA ILE A 288 4.49 18.34 -4.51
C ILE A 288 4.82 18.12 -5.99
N GLU A 289 5.98 17.53 -6.24
CA GLU A 289 6.36 17.02 -7.54
C GLU A 289 5.94 15.56 -7.67
N VAL A 290 5.24 15.22 -8.75
CA VAL A 290 4.88 13.84 -9.11
C VAL A 290 5.63 13.46 -10.38
N PHE A 291 6.37 12.36 -10.32
CA PHE A 291 7.14 11.81 -11.44
C PHE A 291 6.41 10.60 -12.00
N LEU A 292 6.35 10.53 -13.33
CA LEU A 292 5.72 9.44 -14.08
C LEU A 292 6.68 8.94 -15.14
N VAL A 293 6.98 7.64 -15.10
CA VAL A 293 7.59 6.91 -16.21
C VAL A 293 6.47 6.14 -16.92
N ILE A 294 6.33 6.30 -18.23
CA ILE A 294 5.37 5.55 -19.06
C ILE A 294 5.84 5.52 -20.52
N ASP A 295 5.74 4.36 -21.17
CA ASP A 295 6.13 4.16 -22.57
C ASP A 295 7.54 4.69 -22.92
N GLY A 296 8.48 4.53 -22.00
CA GLY A 296 9.87 4.99 -22.17
C GLY A 296 10.09 6.50 -21.99
N GLN A 297 9.06 7.27 -21.64
CA GLN A 297 9.14 8.69 -21.32
C GLN A 297 9.17 8.92 -19.81
N LEU A 298 9.79 10.02 -19.38
CA LEU A 298 9.75 10.53 -18.01
C LEU A 298 9.16 11.94 -18.02
N ALA A 299 8.13 12.14 -17.21
CA ALA A 299 7.52 13.45 -16.99
C ALA A 299 7.45 13.80 -15.51
N LYS A 300 7.40 15.10 -15.23
CA LYS A 300 7.21 15.65 -13.89
C LYS A 300 6.02 16.61 -13.90
N TYR A 301 5.14 16.50 -12.92
CA TYR A 301 4.07 17.44 -12.64
C TYR A 301 4.39 18.20 -11.36
N ASN A 302 4.35 19.54 -11.39
CA ASN A 302 4.51 20.39 -10.22
C ASN A 302 3.13 20.82 -9.74
N TYR A 303 2.69 20.28 -8.61
CA TYR A 303 1.41 20.63 -8.00
C TYR A 303 1.63 21.54 -6.80
N SER A 304 0.84 22.61 -6.72
CA SER A 304 0.83 23.58 -5.62
C SER A 304 -0.58 23.72 -5.07
N PHE A 305 -0.72 23.84 -3.76
CA PHE A 305 -2.01 24.01 -3.10
C PHE A 305 -1.97 25.07 -1.99
N ASP A 306 -3.14 25.58 -1.61
CA ASP A 306 -3.27 26.49 -0.47
C ASP A 306 -3.24 25.70 0.84
N ILE A 307 -2.23 25.88 1.70
CA ILE A 307 -2.14 25.12 2.96
C ILE A 307 -3.39 25.25 3.86
N ARG A 308 -4.16 26.34 3.72
CA ARG A 308 -5.36 26.60 4.54
C ARG A 308 -6.51 25.63 4.26
N ILE A 309 -6.52 24.97 3.10
CA ILE A 309 -7.53 23.95 2.78
C ILE A 309 -7.22 22.61 3.45
N ASN A 310 -5.95 22.36 3.81
CA ASN A 310 -5.52 21.10 4.39
C ASN A 310 -5.29 21.22 5.92
N LYS A 311 -6.38 21.42 6.66
CA LYS A 311 -6.38 21.48 8.13
C LYS A 311 -7.36 20.46 8.74
N PRO A 312 -7.15 19.99 9.98
CA PRO A 312 -7.99 18.94 10.59
C PRO A 312 -9.48 19.29 10.65
N GLU A 313 -9.80 20.57 10.88
CA GLU A 313 -11.17 21.08 10.97
C GLU A 313 -11.85 21.30 9.61
N ARG A 314 -11.09 21.22 8.51
CA ARG A 314 -11.61 21.43 7.16
C ARG A 314 -12.20 20.13 6.60
N PRO A 315 -13.20 20.22 5.70
CA PRO A 315 -13.65 19.06 4.94
C PRO A 315 -12.52 18.43 4.13
N LYS A 316 -12.68 17.15 3.78
CA LYS A 316 -11.79 16.49 2.81
C LYS A 316 -11.78 17.26 1.49
N HIS A 317 -10.59 17.54 1.00
CA HIS A 317 -10.36 18.19 -0.28
C HIS A 317 -9.88 17.16 -1.29
N THR A 318 -10.36 17.26 -2.53
CA THR A 318 -9.97 16.35 -3.60
C THR A 318 -9.62 17.12 -4.86
N ASP A 319 -8.37 17.00 -5.28
CA ASP A 319 -7.86 17.58 -6.51
C ASP A 319 -7.47 16.50 -7.53
N ASN A 320 -7.17 16.95 -8.74
CA ASN A 320 -6.73 16.11 -9.84
C ASN A 320 -5.54 16.77 -10.55
N ILE A 321 -4.49 16.00 -10.80
CA ILE A 321 -3.41 16.37 -11.71
C ILE A 321 -3.46 15.50 -12.96
N HIS A 322 -3.08 16.07 -14.10
CA HIS A 322 -3.32 15.47 -15.40
C HIS A 322 -2.05 15.44 -16.24
N PHE A 323 -1.53 14.24 -16.52
CA PHE A 323 -0.52 14.05 -17.56
C PHE A 323 -1.21 13.89 -18.91
N LYS A 324 -0.95 14.84 -19.82
CA LYS A 324 -1.56 14.84 -21.15
C LYS A 324 -0.93 13.78 -22.04
N CYS A 325 -1.77 12.90 -22.58
CA CYS A 325 -1.35 11.83 -23.48
C CYS A 325 -1.98 12.05 -24.86
N SER A 326 -1.17 11.91 -25.90
CA SER A 326 -1.61 11.77 -27.28
C SER A 326 -1.25 10.37 -27.80
N CYS A 327 -1.90 9.97 -28.89
CA CYS A 327 -1.62 8.71 -29.56
C CYS A 327 -1.91 8.92 -31.05
N ASP A 328 -0.98 8.55 -31.90
CA ASP A 328 -1.10 8.73 -33.34
C ASP A 328 -2.13 7.77 -33.93
N ALA A 329 -2.66 8.10 -35.10
CA ALA A 329 -3.79 7.38 -35.71
C ALA A 329 -3.47 5.90 -36.01
N GLU A 330 -2.21 5.57 -36.32
CA GLU A 330 -1.77 4.19 -36.52
C GLU A 330 -1.63 3.44 -35.21
N GLU A 331 -1.12 4.11 -34.18
CA GLU A 331 -0.90 3.53 -32.86
C GLU A 331 -2.23 3.17 -32.17
N LYS A 332 -3.27 3.99 -32.37
CA LYS A 332 -4.65 3.71 -31.91
C LYS A 332 -5.26 2.42 -32.47
N LYS A 333 -4.73 1.89 -33.59
CA LYS A 333 -5.21 0.63 -34.18
C LYS A 333 -4.56 -0.58 -33.54
N LYS A 334 -3.49 -0.40 -32.75
CA LYS A 334 -2.79 -1.49 -32.08
C LYS A 334 -3.56 -1.89 -30.81
N PRO A 335 -3.46 -3.16 -30.38
CA PRO A 335 -4.03 -3.62 -29.12
C PRO A 335 -3.50 -2.86 -27.90
N ASP A 336 -2.21 -2.50 -27.93
CA ASP A 336 -1.51 -1.77 -26.86
C ASP A 336 -0.96 -0.43 -27.38
N PRO A 337 -1.79 0.61 -27.47
CA PRO A 337 -1.36 1.90 -28.01
C PRO A 337 -0.34 2.57 -27.10
N LYS A 338 0.84 2.91 -27.63
CA LYS A 338 1.80 3.77 -26.93
C LYS A 338 1.33 5.22 -26.86
N PHE A 339 1.47 5.81 -25.70
CA PHE A 339 1.16 7.20 -25.45
C PHE A 339 2.39 8.07 -25.66
N LYS A 340 2.20 9.23 -26.28
CA LYS A 340 3.15 10.32 -26.26
C LYS A 340 2.71 11.34 -25.22
N LEU A 341 3.56 11.61 -24.25
CA LEU A 341 3.29 12.64 -23.25
C LEU A 341 3.48 14.02 -23.85
N SER A 342 2.69 14.98 -23.37
CA SER A 342 2.80 16.39 -23.76
C SER A 342 2.95 17.25 -22.53
N ALA A 343 3.88 18.20 -22.58
CA ALA A 343 4.03 19.22 -21.55
C ALA A 343 2.74 20.06 -21.45
N CYS A 344 2.46 20.55 -20.24
CA CYS A 344 1.44 21.54 -19.98
C CYS A 344 1.97 22.61 -19.03
N LYS A 345 1.12 23.53 -18.58
CA LYS A 345 1.53 24.62 -17.67
C LYS A 345 2.26 24.07 -16.43
N ASP A 346 1.74 22.98 -15.88
CA ASP A 346 2.19 22.42 -14.62
C ASP A 346 2.96 21.10 -14.81
N SER A 347 3.12 20.62 -16.06
CA SER A 347 3.85 19.39 -16.36
C SER A 347 4.92 19.58 -17.42
N VAL A 348 6.09 18.99 -17.20
CA VAL A 348 7.23 19.01 -18.12
C VAL A 348 7.64 17.59 -18.49
N ILE A 349 8.11 17.41 -19.72
CA ILE A 349 8.73 16.16 -20.17
C ILE A 349 10.22 16.29 -19.90
N LEU A 350 10.75 15.41 -19.05
CA LEU A 350 12.17 15.40 -18.68
C LEU A 350 12.98 14.56 -19.66
N LEU A 351 12.41 13.43 -20.13
CA LEU A 351 12.99 12.59 -21.17
C LEU A 351 11.90 12.05 -22.10
N GLU A 352 12.12 12.15 -23.41
CA GLU A 352 11.17 11.68 -24.42
C GLU A 352 11.27 10.18 -24.73
N GLN A 353 12.39 9.54 -24.37
CA GLN A 353 12.64 8.12 -24.65
C GLN A 353 13.76 7.57 -23.76
N GLY A 354 13.92 6.25 -23.75
CA GLY A 354 15.03 5.57 -23.09
C GLY A 354 14.88 5.40 -21.58
N CYS A 355 13.70 5.69 -21.01
CA CYS A 355 13.43 5.38 -19.61
C CYS A 355 13.29 3.87 -19.41
N PRO A 356 13.77 3.32 -18.28
CA PRO A 356 13.67 1.90 -17.98
C PRO A 356 12.21 1.44 -17.96
N SER A 357 11.96 0.28 -18.55
CA SER A 357 10.82 -0.57 -18.21
C SER A 357 11.30 -1.59 -17.19
N GLY A 358 10.64 -1.66 -16.05
CA GLY A 358 10.98 -2.60 -14.98
C GLY A 358 10.23 -3.92 -15.09
N ASN A 359 10.56 -4.83 -14.18
CA ASN A 359 9.69 -5.96 -13.88
C ASN A 359 8.43 -5.48 -13.15
N PRO A 360 7.35 -6.29 -13.16
CA PRO A 360 6.31 -6.16 -12.15
C PRO A 360 6.96 -6.10 -10.77
N ASP A 361 6.50 -5.17 -9.93
CA ASP A 361 7.00 -4.86 -8.57
C ASP A 361 8.18 -3.88 -8.48
N ASP A 362 8.88 -3.59 -9.59
CA ASP A 362 9.97 -2.58 -9.59
C ASP A 362 9.38 -1.21 -9.27
N GLN A 363 9.79 -0.62 -8.16
CA GLN A 363 9.34 0.71 -7.75
C GLN A 363 10.22 1.79 -8.38
N LEU A 364 9.59 2.88 -8.78
CA LEU A 364 10.25 4.17 -8.92
C LEU A 364 10.19 4.86 -7.57
N VAL A 365 11.32 5.39 -7.11
CA VAL A 365 11.44 5.92 -5.75
C VAL A 365 12.15 7.28 -5.76
N SER A 366 11.93 8.06 -4.69
CA SER A 366 12.59 9.34 -4.44
C SER A 366 13.32 9.31 -3.09
N GLU A 367 14.18 10.30 -2.85
CA GLU A 367 14.97 10.38 -1.62
C GLU A 367 14.13 10.51 -0.34
N GLN A 368 12.83 10.79 -0.49
CA GLN A 368 11.89 10.95 0.62
C GLN A 368 11.06 9.69 0.87
N LEU A 369 11.26 8.60 0.10
CA LEU A 369 10.54 7.35 0.35
C LEU A 369 11.05 6.71 1.64
N ILE A 370 10.13 6.41 2.56
CA ILE A 370 10.42 5.64 3.78
C ILE A 370 10.31 4.14 3.49
N ALA A 371 9.21 3.73 2.88
CA ALA A 371 8.91 2.34 2.60
C ALA A 371 7.85 2.23 1.50
N CYS A 372 7.77 1.03 0.92
CA CYS A 372 6.66 0.60 0.10
C CYS A 372 5.94 -0.57 0.79
N PHE A 373 4.63 -0.52 0.85
CA PHE A 373 3.77 -1.63 1.28
C PHE A 373 3.09 -2.27 0.08
N ASP A 374 3.21 -3.58 -0.03
CA ASP A 374 2.44 -4.41 -0.94
C ASP A 374 1.21 -4.94 -0.20
N ALA A 375 0.03 -4.47 -0.61
CA ALA A 375 -1.25 -4.81 0.01
C ALA A 375 -1.65 -6.28 -0.20
N GLU A 376 -1.25 -6.89 -1.31
CA GLU A 376 -1.57 -8.29 -1.63
C GLU A 376 -0.97 -9.25 -0.60
N VAL A 377 0.33 -9.07 -0.36
CA VAL A 377 1.12 -9.95 0.49
C VAL A 377 1.34 -9.40 1.89
N CYS A 378 0.75 -8.24 2.21
CA CYS A 378 0.90 -7.52 3.48
C CYS A 378 2.37 -7.33 3.88
N LEU A 379 3.19 -6.85 2.93
CA LEU A 379 4.63 -6.78 3.09
C LEU A 379 5.15 -5.35 2.99
N TYR A 380 5.98 -4.95 3.95
CA TYR A 380 6.77 -3.72 3.87
C TYR A 380 8.15 -4.01 3.30
N SER A 381 8.58 -3.14 2.38
CA SER A 381 9.96 -3.08 1.90
C SER A 381 10.50 -1.67 2.08
N THR A 382 11.77 -1.56 2.46
CA THR A 382 12.48 -0.27 2.64
C THR A 382 13.87 -0.36 2.01
N HIS A 383 14.54 0.78 1.91
CA HIS A 383 15.92 0.87 1.43
C HIS A 383 16.79 1.57 2.48
N PRO A 384 18.11 1.33 2.52
CA PRO A 384 18.97 1.88 3.56
C PRO A 384 18.96 3.41 3.72
N PRO A 385 18.86 4.23 2.64
CA PRO A 385 18.68 5.69 2.81
C PRO A 385 17.46 6.12 3.64
N ALA A 386 16.43 5.27 3.76
CA ALA A 386 15.22 5.58 4.51
C ALA A 386 15.44 5.63 6.04
N LEU A 387 16.56 5.10 6.55
CA LEU A 387 16.91 5.16 7.98
C LEU A 387 16.95 6.57 8.54
N LYS A 388 17.34 7.56 7.72
CA LYS A 388 17.35 8.98 8.09
C LYS A 388 15.96 9.57 8.21
N LEU A 389 14.95 8.90 7.65
CA LEU A 389 13.57 9.38 7.55
C LEU A 389 12.66 8.72 8.59
N CYS A 390 13.01 7.52 9.07
CA CYS A 390 12.17 6.73 9.96
C CYS A 390 12.97 5.67 10.72
N ASP A 391 12.64 5.46 11.99
CA ASP A 391 13.21 4.46 12.90
C ASP A 391 12.26 3.25 13.14
N ALA A 392 11.15 3.19 12.41
CA ALA A 392 10.17 2.12 12.53
C ALA A 392 10.69 0.75 12.06
N PHE A 393 11.80 0.72 11.34
CA PHE A 393 12.43 -0.48 10.79
C PHE A 393 13.87 -0.61 11.27
N THR A 394 14.30 -1.83 11.58
CA THR A 394 15.66 -2.08 12.11
C THR A 394 16.54 -2.89 11.16
N ASP A 395 15.92 -3.70 10.32
CA ASP A 395 16.62 -4.66 9.47
C ASP A 395 15.93 -4.86 8.13
N VAL A 396 16.68 -5.39 7.17
CA VAL A 396 16.20 -5.79 5.85
C VAL A 396 16.59 -7.22 5.54
N ALA A 397 15.71 -7.92 4.84
CA ALA A 397 15.94 -9.27 4.39
C ALA A 397 17.09 -9.28 3.36
N ILE A 398 18.02 -10.19 3.57
CA ILE A 398 19.04 -10.55 2.60
C ILE A 398 18.45 -11.70 1.79
N ARG A 399 18.43 -11.55 0.46
CA ARG A 399 18.20 -12.70 -0.41
C ARG A 399 19.56 -13.42 -0.54
N GLU A 400 19.62 -14.66 -0.07
CA GLU A 400 20.72 -15.58 -0.42
C GLU A 400 20.54 -16.11 -1.85
#